data_AF-A0A964MC02-F1
#
_entry.id   AF-A0A964MC02-F1
#
_cell.length_a   1.000
_cell.length_b   1.000
_cell.length_c   1.000
_cell.angle_alpha   90.00
_cell.angle_beta   90.00
_cell.angle_gamma   90.00
#
_symmetry.space_group_name_H-M   'P 1'
#
loop_
_entity.id
_entity.type
_entity.pdbx_description
1 polymer ?
#
loop_
_entity_poly.entity_id
_entity_poly.type
_entity_poly.pdbx_seq_one_letter_code
_entity_poly.pdbx_strand_id
1 'polypeptide(L)'
;SDPQYACLSGSDRYPELYVSRFSAGSAARVDVQVAKSVKYERNPLIGGAWYGRATGLASSEGTPPDYDRMNWVRDTLLYYEYDRVDQIYQPSATNTQVRDSVNAGRGLINYIGHGGTTNWVNPPFSVTDVNGLTNTDLLPVVNSVACVVGDFAGTATCFCEAWQWAGTAAQPRGSVVHYGSSINQSWVPPTISQMESARLLSQRKRVTSGGFFFNGSQRMIEYYAPATDGDEMFETWHIFGDASVPIRSDVPVQLSVGHPATVAIGPAVPFAVHVERSAGGAAVPGALVCALVRGDSSKQFTAYTDASGNATLAVTTTAVDTVYVTVTGHNLAPYEGYAIAAVPAMVTIDPDTITVNVPTAVTVTVSEPGTGTPVPNVAVTISGYGIQPALADTTDGSGIASFNVTAPYGEVLAVRGREVGESYDMFT
;
A
#
# COMPACT_ATOMS: atom_id res chain seq x y z
N SER A 1 24.61 13.12 -8.38
CA SER A 1 24.06 11.77 -8.11
C SER A 1 22.71 11.93 -7.44
N ASP A 2 21.69 11.08 -7.65
CA ASP A 2 20.35 11.32 -7.08
C ASP A 2 20.31 11.31 -5.53
N PRO A 3 21.02 10.40 -4.82
CA PRO A 3 21.02 10.38 -3.35
C PRO A 3 21.49 11.69 -2.70
N GLN A 4 22.29 12.49 -3.40
CA GLN A 4 22.75 13.79 -2.89
C GLN A 4 21.61 14.81 -2.76
N TYR A 5 20.51 14.65 -3.51
CA TYR A 5 19.30 15.46 -3.31
C TYR A 5 18.59 15.14 -1.99
N ALA A 6 18.94 14.04 -1.33
CA ALA A 6 18.42 13.68 -0.01
C ALA A 6 19.18 14.35 1.15
N CYS A 7 20.40 14.83 0.93
CA CYS A 7 21.24 15.43 1.97
C CYS A 7 21.00 16.95 2.02
N LEU A 8 20.00 17.36 2.79
CA LEU A 8 19.49 18.72 2.87
C LEU A 8 20.08 19.52 4.04
N SER A 9 20.57 18.85 5.09
CA SER A 9 21.06 19.51 6.30
C SER A 9 22.32 18.85 6.88
N GLY A 10 22.88 19.42 7.97
CA GLY A 10 23.94 18.75 8.75
C GLY A 10 25.37 18.82 8.20
N SER A 11 25.59 19.25 6.95
CA SER A 11 26.90 19.17 6.26
C SER A 11 27.48 17.74 6.26
N ASP A 12 26.61 16.74 6.16
CA ASP A 12 26.95 15.32 6.18
C ASP A 12 26.35 14.60 4.95
N ARG A 13 26.28 13.26 5.01
CA ARG A 13 25.70 12.41 3.96
C ARG A 13 24.52 11.58 4.45
N TYR A 14 23.92 11.96 5.57
CA TYR A 14 22.71 11.31 6.04
C TYR A 14 21.50 11.87 5.25
N PRO A 15 20.67 11.00 4.63
CA PRO A 15 19.49 11.46 3.91
C PRO A 15 18.38 11.92 4.85
N GLU A 16 17.80 13.10 4.59
CA GLU A 16 16.57 13.60 5.21
C GLU A 16 15.29 13.09 4.54
N LEU A 17 15.39 12.64 3.29
CA LEU A 17 14.27 12.09 2.51
C LEU A 17 14.71 10.90 1.66
N TYR A 18 13.75 10.14 1.16
CA TYR A 18 14.04 9.05 0.22
C TYR A 18 13.90 9.56 -1.22
N VAL A 19 14.98 9.51 -2.00
CA VAL A 19 14.96 9.84 -3.44
C VAL A 19 14.93 8.54 -4.23
N SER A 20 14.04 8.48 -5.22
CA SER A 20 13.97 7.38 -6.19
C SER A 20 13.65 7.91 -7.59
N ARG A 21 13.80 7.05 -8.59
CA ARG A 21 13.68 7.40 -10.00
C ARG A 21 12.90 6.36 -10.78
N PHE A 22 11.88 6.83 -11.51
CA PHE A 22 11.40 6.15 -12.71
C PHE A 22 12.21 6.61 -13.92
N SER A 23 13.31 5.91 -14.21
CA SER A 23 14.10 6.15 -15.42
C SER A 23 13.35 5.53 -16.58
N ALA A 24 13.06 6.25 -17.66
CA ALA A 24 12.14 5.74 -18.67
C ALA A 24 12.50 6.12 -20.11
N GLY A 25 12.95 7.35 -20.37
CA GLY A 25 13.24 7.81 -21.74
C GLY A 25 12.06 7.79 -22.73
N SER A 26 10.86 7.35 -22.31
CA SER A 26 9.62 7.28 -23.09
C SER A 26 8.42 7.12 -22.16
N ALA A 27 7.24 7.58 -22.59
CA ALA A 27 6.00 7.43 -21.81
C ALA A 27 5.65 5.96 -21.54
N ALA A 28 5.80 5.08 -22.53
CA ALA A 28 5.49 3.65 -22.36
C ALA A 28 6.31 2.98 -21.24
N ARG A 29 7.57 3.38 -21.04
CA ARG A 29 8.40 2.86 -19.94
C ARG A 29 8.03 3.49 -18.59
N VAL A 30 7.46 4.69 -18.57
CA VAL A 30 6.83 5.24 -17.35
C VAL A 30 5.60 4.41 -17.00
N ASP A 31 4.74 4.11 -17.99
CA ASP A 31 3.52 3.32 -17.78
C ASP A 31 3.82 1.93 -17.19
N VAL A 32 4.89 1.26 -17.66
CA VAL A 32 5.35 -0.02 -17.08
C VAL A 32 5.73 0.13 -15.61
N GLN A 33 6.51 1.16 -15.26
CA GLN A 33 6.97 1.37 -13.89
C GLN A 33 5.83 1.78 -12.95
N VAL A 34 4.93 2.66 -13.39
CA VAL A 34 3.71 3.02 -12.65
C VAL A 34 2.84 1.79 -12.44
N ALA A 35 2.62 0.97 -13.48
CA ALA A 35 1.82 -0.24 -13.36
C ALA A 35 2.42 -1.24 -12.36
N LYS A 36 3.75 -1.36 -12.28
CA LYS A 36 4.43 -2.18 -11.27
C LYS A 36 4.13 -1.72 -9.86
N SER A 37 4.34 -0.44 -9.55
CA SER A 37 4.06 0.11 -8.22
C SER A 37 2.58 -0.02 -7.87
N VAL A 38 1.69 0.48 -8.73
CA VAL A 38 0.25 0.50 -8.45
C VAL A 38 -0.30 -0.92 -8.28
N LYS A 39 0.05 -1.89 -9.14
CA LYS A 39 -0.43 -3.26 -8.98
C LYS A 39 0.12 -3.92 -7.72
N TYR A 40 1.40 -3.74 -7.42
CA TYR A 40 2.04 -4.33 -6.24
C TYR A 40 1.43 -3.81 -4.94
N GLU A 41 1.14 -2.51 -4.89
CA GLU A 41 0.57 -1.85 -3.71
C GLU A 41 -0.92 -2.12 -3.56
N ARG A 42 -1.69 -1.85 -4.63
CA ARG A 42 -3.16 -1.85 -4.62
C ARG A 42 -3.77 -3.24 -4.78
N ASN A 43 -3.17 -4.09 -5.60
CA ASN A 43 -3.75 -5.38 -6.01
C ASN A 43 -2.80 -6.57 -5.71
N PRO A 44 -2.41 -6.79 -4.44
CA PRO A 44 -1.56 -7.93 -4.12
C PRO A 44 -2.26 -9.26 -4.42
N LEU A 45 -1.46 -10.27 -4.81
CA LEU A 45 -1.96 -11.62 -5.00
C LEU A 45 -2.29 -12.25 -3.63
N ILE A 46 -3.57 -12.35 -3.31
CA ILE A 46 -4.04 -13.04 -2.09
C ILE A 46 -3.61 -14.52 -2.15
N GLY A 47 -2.99 -15.01 -1.07
CA GLY A 47 -2.41 -16.36 -1.03
C GLY A 47 -1.06 -16.51 -1.76
N GLY A 48 -0.48 -15.42 -2.28
CA GLY A 48 0.80 -15.43 -2.98
C GLY A 48 2.00 -15.75 -2.08
N ALA A 49 2.32 -17.03 -1.87
CA ALA A 49 3.47 -17.46 -1.05
C ALA A 49 4.83 -16.91 -1.51
N TRP A 50 4.92 -16.37 -2.73
CA TRP A 50 6.14 -15.78 -3.28
C TRP A 50 6.64 -14.55 -2.52
N TYR A 51 5.76 -13.80 -1.83
CA TYR A 51 6.15 -12.65 -1.00
C TYR A 51 7.08 -13.06 0.15
N GLY A 52 6.80 -14.22 0.77
CA GLY A 52 7.61 -14.81 1.85
C GLY A 52 8.86 -15.56 1.37
N ARG A 53 9.22 -15.46 0.08
CA ARG A 53 10.38 -16.15 -0.50
C ARG A 53 11.41 -15.15 -1.00
N ALA A 54 12.68 -15.40 -0.71
CA ALA A 54 13.78 -14.56 -1.18
C ALA A 54 14.85 -15.36 -1.94
N THR A 55 15.81 -14.65 -2.52
CA THR A 55 17.00 -15.24 -3.15
C THR A 55 18.25 -14.49 -2.71
N GLY A 56 19.24 -15.24 -2.26
CA GLY A 56 20.61 -14.78 -2.11
C GLY A 56 21.45 -15.25 -3.29
N LEU A 57 22.14 -14.32 -3.94
CA LEU A 57 23.13 -14.57 -4.99
C LEU A 57 24.49 -14.08 -4.51
N ALA A 58 25.52 -14.92 -4.59
CA ALA A 58 26.82 -14.55 -4.06
C ALA A 58 27.99 -15.13 -4.86
N SER A 59 29.05 -14.32 -4.99
CA SER A 59 30.35 -14.75 -5.48
C SER A 59 31.02 -15.73 -4.49
N SER A 60 32.08 -16.42 -4.94
CA SER A 60 32.96 -17.19 -4.06
C SER A 60 34.24 -16.43 -3.70
N GLU A 61 34.26 -15.10 -3.90
CA GLU A 61 35.40 -14.22 -3.67
C GLU A 61 35.26 -13.47 -2.34
N GLY A 62 36.34 -12.79 -1.93
CA GLY A 62 36.40 -12.01 -0.69
C GLY A 62 36.84 -12.80 0.54
N THR A 63 37.11 -12.08 1.63
CA THR A 63 37.45 -12.65 2.94
C THR A 63 36.62 -12.00 4.07
N PRO A 64 35.75 -12.73 4.78
CA PRO A 64 35.24 -14.06 4.39
C PRO A 64 34.61 -14.01 2.97
N PRO A 65 34.39 -15.15 2.31
CA PRO A 65 33.73 -15.18 1.02
C PRO A 65 32.35 -14.53 1.04
N ASP A 66 31.92 -13.95 -0.08
CA ASP A 66 30.64 -13.25 -0.16
C ASP A 66 29.43 -14.15 0.12
N TYR A 67 29.52 -15.44 -0.20
CA TYR A 67 28.46 -16.40 0.16
C TYR A 67 28.28 -16.53 1.68
N ASP A 68 29.33 -16.32 2.49
CA ASP A 68 29.21 -16.32 3.95
C ASP A 68 28.47 -15.07 4.43
N ARG A 69 28.76 -13.90 3.82
CA ARG A 69 28.00 -12.66 4.09
C ARG A 69 26.53 -12.80 3.69
N MET A 70 26.27 -13.40 2.53
CA MET A 70 24.91 -13.66 2.07
C MET A 70 24.18 -14.67 2.97
N ASN A 71 24.89 -15.63 3.57
CA ASN A 71 24.29 -16.52 4.57
C ASN A 71 23.81 -15.76 5.81
N TRP A 72 24.52 -14.71 6.26
CA TRP A 72 24.04 -13.88 7.38
C TRP A 72 22.74 -13.13 7.04
N VAL A 73 22.66 -12.58 5.82
CA VAL A 73 21.43 -11.96 5.30
C VAL A 73 20.30 -12.99 5.26
N ARG A 74 20.57 -14.15 4.67
CA ARG A 74 19.63 -15.27 4.57
C ARG A 74 19.10 -15.70 5.94
N ASP A 75 19.99 -15.94 6.90
CA ASP A 75 19.60 -16.43 8.22
C ASP A 75 18.78 -15.39 8.98
N THR A 76 19.06 -14.10 8.77
CA THR A 76 18.24 -12.99 9.29
C THR A 76 16.82 -13.01 8.72
N LEU A 77 16.68 -13.24 7.41
CA LEU A 77 15.36 -13.30 6.75
C LEU A 77 14.56 -14.54 7.18
N LEU A 78 15.22 -15.70 7.30
CA LEU A 78 14.60 -16.95 7.75
C LEU A 78 14.20 -16.93 9.23
N TYR A 79 14.98 -16.25 10.09
CA TYR A 79 14.61 -16.06 11.49
C TYR A 79 13.39 -15.13 11.64
N TYR A 80 13.16 -14.25 10.66
CA TYR A 80 12.07 -13.29 10.67
C TYR A 80 10.72 -13.92 10.29
N GLU A 81 10.42 -14.00 8.99
CA GLU A 81 9.14 -14.53 8.49
C GLU A 81 9.26 -15.11 7.06
N TYR A 82 10.42 -15.05 6.41
CA TYR A 82 10.61 -15.69 5.12
C TYR A 82 10.65 -17.21 5.29
N ASP A 83 9.86 -17.95 4.51
CA ASP A 83 9.80 -19.41 4.57
C ASP A 83 10.92 -20.09 3.78
N ARG A 84 11.51 -19.36 2.81
CA ARG A 84 12.57 -19.86 1.94
C ARG A 84 13.44 -18.71 1.44
N VAL A 85 14.75 -18.94 1.49
CA VAL A 85 15.75 -18.09 0.83
C VAL A 85 16.66 -18.98 -0.01
N ASP A 86 16.59 -18.81 -1.32
CA ASP A 86 17.44 -19.55 -2.25
C ASP A 86 18.90 -19.19 -2.08
N GLN A 87 19.78 -20.18 -2.24
CA GLN A 87 21.23 -20.02 -2.20
C GLN A 87 21.77 -20.30 -3.60
N ILE A 88 21.96 -19.25 -4.40
CA ILE A 88 22.50 -19.36 -5.76
C ILE A 88 23.92 -18.81 -5.71
N TYR A 89 24.88 -19.64 -5.30
CA TYR A 89 26.25 -19.21 -5.03
C TYR A 89 27.26 -19.81 -6.00
N GLN A 90 28.30 -19.04 -6.33
CA GLN A 90 29.46 -19.60 -7.01
C GLN A 90 30.15 -20.69 -6.16
N PRO A 91 30.84 -21.65 -6.80
CA PRO A 91 31.09 -21.75 -8.25
C PRO A 91 29.97 -22.43 -9.05
N SER A 92 28.95 -22.99 -8.40
CA SER A 92 27.91 -23.80 -9.07
C SER A 92 26.75 -22.99 -9.66
N ALA A 93 26.66 -21.70 -9.34
CA ALA A 93 25.57 -20.84 -9.77
C ALA A 93 25.53 -20.63 -11.29
N THR A 94 24.33 -20.68 -11.85
CA THR A 94 24.05 -20.50 -13.28
C THR A 94 22.96 -19.45 -13.50
N ASN A 95 22.97 -18.79 -14.66
CA ASN A 95 21.89 -17.87 -15.04
C ASN A 95 20.52 -18.56 -15.10
N THR A 96 20.46 -19.86 -15.42
CA THR A 96 19.23 -20.66 -15.38
C THR A 96 18.65 -20.73 -13.98
N GLN A 97 19.46 -21.01 -12.95
CA GLN A 97 18.97 -21.01 -11.56
C GLN A 97 18.42 -19.65 -11.15
N VAL A 98 19.07 -18.55 -11.56
CA VAL A 98 18.58 -17.20 -11.30
C VAL A 98 17.24 -16.96 -11.98
N ARG A 99 17.14 -17.29 -13.28
CA ARG A 99 15.92 -17.14 -14.08
C ARG A 99 14.76 -17.94 -13.49
N ASP A 100 15.00 -19.20 -13.14
CA ASP A 100 13.99 -20.08 -12.57
C ASP A 100 13.53 -19.58 -11.19
N SER A 101 14.45 -19.06 -10.38
CA SER A 101 14.10 -18.44 -9.10
C SER A 101 13.18 -17.23 -9.27
N VAL A 102 13.56 -16.29 -10.15
CA VAL A 102 12.79 -15.07 -10.41
C VAL A 102 11.42 -15.40 -11.01
N ASN A 103 11.37 -16.32 -11.99
CA ASN A 103 10.12 -16.76 -12.62
C ASN A 103 9.18 -17.48 -11.64
N ALA A 104 9.73 -18.18 -10.64
CA ALA A 104 8.95 -18.80 -9.57
C ALA A 104 8.46 -17.80 -8.51
N GLY A 105 8.77 -16.50 -8.64
CA GLY A 105 8.35 -15.40 -7.77
C GLY A 105 9.14 -15.30 -6.46
N ARG A 106 9.71 -14.13 -6.20
CA ARG A 106 10.43 -13.81 -4.95
C ARG A 106 10.05 -12.41 -4.49
N GLY A 107 9.86 -12.22 -3.19
CA GLY A 107 9.60 -10.90 -2.59
C GLY A 107 10.87 -10.05 -2.53
N LEU A 108 12.03 -10.68 -2.29
CA LEU A 108 13.32 -10.01 -2.14
C LEU A 108 14.45 -10.78 -2.84
N ILE A 109 15.35 -10.04 -3.49
CA ILE A 109 16.58 -10.56 -4.07
C ILE A 109 17.76 -9.74 -3.54
N ASN A 110 18.73 -10.42 -2.94
CA ASN A 110 20.00 -9.82 -2.53
C ASN A 110 21.12 -10.42 -3.37
N TYR A 111 21.99 -9.56 -3.90
CA TYR A 111 23.16 -9.95 -4.69
C TYR A 111 24.43 -9.35 -4.08
N ILE A 112 25.50 -10.14 -3.98
CA ILE A 112 26.87 -9.69 -3.68
C ILE A 112 27.83 -10.32 -4.69
N GLY A 113 28.51 -9.49 -5.49
CA GLY A 113 29.52 -9.94 -6.43
C GLY A 113 29.91 -8.84 -7.43
N HIS A 114 30.56 -9.22 -8.52
CA HIS A 114 30.93 -8.27 -9.58
C HIS A 114 29.71 -7.89 -10.42
N GLY A 115 29.71 -6.65 -10.91
CA GLY A 115 28.68 -6.12 -11.80
C GLY A 115 29.30 -5.44 -13.00
N GLY A 116 28.59 -5.50 -14.11
CA GLY A 116 28.82 -4.64 -15.26
C GLY A 116 27.55 -3.83 -15.54
N THR A 117 27.67 -2.82 -16.41
CA THR A 117 26.54 -1.96 -16.80
C THR A 117 25.33 -2.76 -17.24
N THR A 118 25.51 -3.96 -17.81
CA THR A 118 24.43 -4.79 -18.37
C THR A 118 24.26 -6.15 -17.70
N ASN A 119 24.91 -6.42 -16.57
CA ASN A 119 24.80 -7.75 -15.92
C ASN A 119 25.29 -7.77 -14.47
N TRP A 120 24.82 -8.79 -13.75
CA TRP A 120 25.60 -9.45 -12.71
C TRP A 120 26.57 -10.44 -13.34
N VAL A 121 27.81 -10.48 -12.85
CA VAL A 121 28.88 -11.31 -13.40
C VAL A 121 28.94 -12.67 -12.70
N ASN A 122 28.87 -12.67 -11.37
CA ASN A 122 29.05 -13.86 -10.56
C ASN A 122 28.18 -13.88 -9.29
N PRO A 123 26.99 -14.52 -9.32
CA PRO A 123 26.44 -15.32 -10.42
C PRO A 123 26.06 -14.56 -11.70
N PRO A 124 26.22 -15.17 -12.89
CA PRO A 124 25.92 -14.49 -14.15
C PRO A 124 24.43 -14.30 -14.36
N PHE A 125 24.00 -13.07 -14.65
CA PHE A 125 22.64 -12.75 -15.10
C PHE A 125 22.63 -11.43 -15.86
N SER A 126 22.20 -11.43 -17.12
CA SER A 126 22.34 -10.28 -18.02
C SER A 126 21.01 -9.58 -18.32
N VAL A 127 21.08 -8.39 -18.93
CA VAL A 127 19.89 -7.74 -19.51
C VAL A 127 19.14 -8.64 -20.51
N THR A 128 19.84 -9.54 -21.21
CA THR A 128 19.20 -10.53 -22.11
C THR A 128 18.36 -11.52 -21.30
N ASP A 129 18.86 -11.98 -20.15
CA ASP A 129 18.09 -12.86 -19.27
C ASP A 129 16.90 -12.12 -18.64
N VAL A 130 17.07 -10.86 -18.24
CA VAL A 130 15.98 -9.99 -17.72
C VAL A 130 14.86 -9.84 -18.74
N ASN A 131 15.20 -9.57 -20.00
CA ASN A 131 14.23 -9.45 -21.09
C ASN A 131 13.46 -10.76 -21.34
N GLY A 132 14.06 -11.90 -21.01
CA GLY A 132 13.49 -13.25 -21.12
C GLY A 132 12.73 -13.74 -19.88
N LEU A 133 12.61 -12.94 -18.81
CA LEU A 133 11.86 -13.34 -17.61
C LEU A 133 10.38 -13.59 -17.91
N THR A 134 9.69 -14.36 -17.08
CA THR A 134 8.24 -14.65 -17.22
C THR A 134 7.48 -14.44 -15.91
N ASN A 135 8.09 -13.72 -14.97
CA ASN A 135 7.57 -13.42 -13.63
C ASN A 135 6.48 -12.33 -13.62
N THR A 136 5.48 -12.46 -14.50
CA THR A 136 4.41 -11.46 -14.63
C THR A 136 3.69 -11.24 -13.30
N ASP A 137 3.64 -9.99 -12.84
CA ASP A 137 3.07 -9.56 -11.55
C ASP A 137 3.76 -10.15 -10.29
N LEU A 138 4.84 -10.94 -10.44
CA LEU A 138 5.65 -11.52 -9.36
C LEU A 138 6.95 -10.72 -9.20
N LEU A 139 6.82 -9.49 -8.72
CA LEU A 139 7.85 -8.45 -8.80
C LEU A 139 8.68 -8.36 -7.50
N PRO A 140 9.93 -8.85 -7.46
CA PRO A 140 10.81 -8.68 -6.31
C PRO A 140 11.24 -7.23 -6.09
N VAL A 141 11.64 -6.94 -4.85
CA VAL A 141 12.58 -5.86 -4.52
C VAL A 141 14.01 -6.40 -4.68
N VAL A 142 14.91 -5.65 -5.33
CA VAL A 142 16.27 -6.12 -5.64
C VAL A 142 17.32 -5.20 -5.01
N ASN A 143 18.27 -5.78 -4.27
CA ASN A 143 19.41 -5.10 -3.67
C ASN A 143 20.74 -5.61 -4.25
N SER A 144 21.38 -4.82 -5.12
CA SER A 144 22.64 -5.19 -5.78
C SER A 144 23.85 -4.54 -5.11
N VAL A 145 24.64 -5.33 -4.37
CA VAL A 145 26.04 -5.00 -4.07
C VAL A 145 26.87 -5.43 -5.27
N ALA A 146 27.06 -4.50 -6.20
CA ALA A 146 27.72 -4.71 -7.48
C ALA A 146 28.12 -3.39 -8.15
N CYS A 147 29.23 -3.40 -8.88
CA CYS A 147 29.68 -2.25 -9.68
C CYS A 147 28.70 -1.94 -10.82
N VAL A 148 28.48 -0.64 -11.08
CA VAL A 148 27.91 -0.02 -12.30
C VAL A 148 26.59 -0.56 -12.85
N VAL A 149 25.90 -1.46 -12.14
CA VAL A 149 24.59 -2.01 -12.56
C VAL A 149 23.49 -0.94 -12.70
N GLY A 150 23.70 0.21 -12.06
CA GLY A 150 22.84 1.39 -12.14
C GLY A 150 23.48 2.56 -12.86
N ASP A 151 24.42 2.36 -13.80
CA ASP A 151 25.01 3.45 -14.61
C ASP A 151 24.01 3.97 -15.68
N PHE A 152 22.99 4.69 -15.23
CA PHE A 152 21.93 5.26 -16.09
C PHE A 152 22.37 6.50 -16.88
N ALA A 153 23.56 7.05 -16.60
CA ALA A 153 24.14 8.16 -17.35
C ALA A 153 25.01 7.68 -18.53
N GLY A 154 25.33 6.39 -18.57
CA GLY A 154 26.07 5.74 -19.65
C GLY A 154 25.29 5.69 -20.98
N THR A 155 25.95 5.16 -22.01
CA THR A 155 25.39 5.07 -23.37
C THR A 155 24.56 3.81 -23.64
N ALA A 156 24.62 2.84 -22.73
CA ALA A 156 23.86 1.60 -22.81
C ALA A 156 22.72 1.62 -21.79
N THR A 157 21.65 0.85 -22.06
CA THR A 157 20.65 0.52 -21.03
C THR A 157 21.34 -0.16 -19.86
N CYS A 158 21.26 0.44 -18.67
CA CYS A 158 21.87 -0.17 -17.50
C CYS A 158 21.01 -1.33 -16.98
N PHE A 159 21.60 -2.19 -16.17
CA PHE A 159 20.97 -3.41 -15.68
C PHE A 159 19.73 -3.08 -14.85
N CYS A 160 19.80 -2.12 -13.92
CA CYS A 160 18.65 -1.69 -13.13
C CYS A 160 17.49 -1.16 -14.00
N GLU A 161 17.80 -0.40 -15.06
CA GLU A 161 16.79 0.06 -16.02
C GLU A 161 16.11 -1.09 -16.77
N ALA A 162 16.87 -2.09 -17.22
CA ALA A 162 16.30 -3.26 -17.89
C ALA A 162 15.30 -3.99 -16.98
N TRP A 163 15.61 -4.13 -15.68
CA TRP A 163 14.70 -4.70 -14.69
C TRP A 163 13.42 -3.87 -14.53
N GLN A 164 13.54 -2.53 -14.52
CA GLN A 164 12.40 -1.62 -14.42
C GLN A 164 11.54 -1.59 -15.70
N TRP A 165 12.13 -1.78 -16.88
CA TRP A 165 11.43 -1.72 -18.17
C TRP A 165 10.83 -3.05 -18.63
N ALA A 166 11.16 -4.16 -17.97
CA ALA A 166 10.71 -5.48 -18.40
C ALA A 166 9.18 -5.66 -18.39
N GLY A 167 8.64 -6.17 -19.51
CA GLY A 167 7.21 -6.45 -19.67
C GLY A 167 6.43 -5.29 -20.30
N THR A 168 5.14 -5.22 -20.00
CA THR A 168 4.24 -4.14 -20.43
C THR A 168 3.44 -3.65 -19.22
N ALA A 169 2.74 -2.52 -19.31
CA ALA A 169 1.86 -2.06 -18.23
C ALA A 169 0.78 -3.10 -17.87
N ALA A 170 0.26 -3.84 -18.86
CA ALA A 170 -0.70 -4.90 -18.65
C ALA A 170 -0.07 -6.17 -18.02
N GLN A 171 1.18 -6.48 -18.38
CA GLN A 171 1.91 -7.67 -17.94
C GLN A 171 3.34 -7.30 -17.51
N PRO A 172 3.52 -6.62 -16.37
CA PRO A 172 4.83 -6.17 -15.92
C PRO A 172 5.67 -7.37 -15.46
N ARG A 173 6.97 -7.34 -15.77
CA ARG A 173 7.96 -8.38 -15.40
C ARG A 173 9.19 -7.71 -14.74
N GLY A 174 10.19 -8.47 -14.35
CA GLY A 174 11.39 -7.91 -13.71
C GLY A 174 11.11 -7.57 -12.25
N SER A 175 11.46 -6.37 -11.76
CA SER A 175 11.33 -5.99 -10.35
C SER A 175 10.40 -4.79 -10.16
N VAL A 176 9.90 -4.60 -8.93
CA VAL A 176 9.14 -3.41 -8.53
C VAL A 176 10.09 -2.27 -8.12
N VAL A 177 11.21 -2.60 -7.48
CA VAL A 177 12.26 -1.65 -7.10
C VAL A 177 13.62 -2.33 -7.19
N HIS A 178 14.65 -1.59 -7.61
CA HIS A 178 16.04 -2.06 -7.70
C HIS A 178 17.01 -1.00 -7.16
N TYR A 179 17.83 -1.37 -6.18
CA TYR A 179 18.93 -0.55 -5.67
C TYR A 179 20.26 -0.99 -6.28
N GLY A 180 20.95 -0.08 -6.99
CA GLY A 180 22.15 -0.42 -7.78
C GLY A 180 23.06 0.78 -8.05
N SER A 181 24.38 0.56 -8.09
CA SER A 181 25.38 1.64 -8.09
C SER A 181 25.63 2.16 -9.50
N SER A 182 25.80 3.48 -9.63
CA SER A 182 26.18 4.11 -10.89
C SER A 182 27.68 4.07 -11.17
N ILE A 183 28.52 3.67 -10.21
CA ILE A 183 29.98 3.57 -10.35
C ILE A 183 30.49 2.21 -9.85
N ASN A 184 31.81 2.02 -9.86
CA ASN A 184 32.43 0.88 -9.19
C ASN A 184 32.23 1.01 -7.67
N GLN A 185 31.82 -0.09 -7.04
CA GLN A 185 31.67 -0.13 -5.59
C GLN A 185 32.91 -0.69 -4.91
N SER A 186 33.22 -0.17 -3.72
CA SER A 186 34.10 -0.83 -2.75
C SER A 186 33.53 -2.19 -2.38
N TRP A 187 34.40 -3.16 -2.08
CA TRP A 187 33.98 -4.55 -1.90
C TRP A 187 33.12 -4.75 -0.65
N VAL A 188 33.63 -4.33 0.52
CA VAL A 188 33.05 -4.67 1.83
C VAL A 188 31.98 -3.68 2.31
N PRO A 189 32.14 -2.34 2.21
CA PRO A 189 31.18 -1.41 2.79
C PRO A 189 29.71 -1.63 2.38
N PRO A 190 29.38 -1.82 1.09
CA PRO A 190 28.00 -2.03 0.68
C PRO A 190 27.37 -3.30 1.29
N THR A 191 28.17 -4.29 1.67
CA THR A 191 27.67 -5.50 2.36
C THR A 191 27.14 -5.20 3.76
N ILE A 192 27.68 -4.17 4.43
CA ILE A 192 27.16 -3.69 5.72
C ILE A 192 25.77 -3.08 5.55
N SER A 193 25.58 -2.29 4.48
CA SER A 193 24.27 -1.72 4.15
C SER A 193 23.24 -2.81 3.85
N GLN A 194 23.58 -3.77 2.99
CA GLN A 194 22.66 -4.88 2.66
C GLN A 194 22.27 -5.72 3.89
N MET A 195 23.22 -6.01 4.78
CA MET A 195 22.94 -6.71 6.04
C MET A 195 22.03 -5.90 6.96
N GLU A 196 22.28 -4.59 7.10
CA GLU A 196 21.46 -3.73 7.93
C GLU A 196 20.04 -3.60 7.37
N SER A 197 19.87 -3.45 6.06
CA SER A 197 18.55 -3.42 5.42
C SER A 197 17.73 -4.67 5.80
N ALA A 198 18.33 -5.85 5.73
CA ALA A 198 17.69 -7.10 6.15
C ALA A 198 17.36 -7.12 7.65
N ARG A 199 18.25 -6.58 8.50
CA ARG A 199 18.03 -6.46 9.96
C ARG A 199 16.90 -5.50 10.33
N LEU A 200 16.78 -4.37 9.62
CA LEU A 200 15.72 -3.40 9.87
C LEU A 200 14.36 -3.90 9.39
N LEU A 201 14.34 -4.64 8.27
CA LEU A 201 13.14 -5.33 7.80
C LEU A 201 12.71 -6.41 8.79
N SER A 202 13.63 -7.24 9.29
CA SER A 202 13.31 -8.31 10.26
C SER A 202 12.77 -7.81 11.60
N GLN A 203 13.03 -6.54 11.91
CA GLN A 203 12.49 -5.86 13.09
C GLN A 203 11.24 -5.04 12.78
N ARG A 204 10.74 -5.07 11.54
CA ARG A 204 9.62 -4.24 11.04
C ARG A 204 9.82 -2.74 11.27
N LYS A 205 11.08 -2.28 11.34
CA LYS A 205 11.43 -0.87 11.59
C LYS A 205 11.42 -0.04 10.32
N ARG A 206 11.77 -0.63 9.19
CA ARG A 206 11.80 0.00 7.87
C ARG A 206 11.22 -0.96 6.86
N VAL A 207 10.00 -0.69 6.42
CA VAL A 207 9.21 -1.58 5.57
C VAL A 207 8.88 -0.98 4.22
N THR A 208 9.23 0.28 3.94
CA THR A 208 9.21 0.85 2.58
C THR A 208 10.54 0.60 1.89
N SER A 209 10.56 0.53 0.57
CA SER A 209 11.78 0.34 -0.22
C SER A 209 12.83 1.42 0.05
N GLY A 210 12.43 2.69 0.12
CA GLY A 210 13.28 3.83 0.49
C GLY A 210 13.86 3.69 1.89
N GLY A 211 13.01 3.37 2.87
CA GLY A 211 13.45 3.12 4.24
C GLY A 211 14.42 1.94 4.34
N PHE A 212 14.15 0.85 3.63
CA PHE A 212 14.97 -0.35 3.58
C PHE A 212 16.37 -0.05 3.04
N PHE A 213 16.48 0.64 1.91
CA PHE A 213 17.78 0.92 1.29
C PHE A 213 18.56 2.02 2.01
N PHE A 214 17.95 3.18 2.23
CA PHE A 214 18.70 4.34 2.74
C PHE A 214 19.11 4.17 4.20
N ASN A 215 18.29 3.54 5.06
CA ASN A 215 18.72 3.27 6.44
C ASN A 215 19.81 2.20 6.50
N GLY A 216 19.84 1.25 5.56
CA GLY A 216 20.98 0.35 5.39
C GLY A 216 22.25 1.13 5.06
N SER A 217 22.16 2.05 4.10
CA SER A 217 23.29 2.88 3.71
C SER A 217 23.76 3.84 4.82
N GLN A 218 22.84 4.35 5.66
CA GLN A 218 23.20 5.12 6.85
C GLN A 218 24.05 4.29 7.82
N ARG A 219 23.74 3.01 8.01
CA ARG A 219 24.57 2.14 8.85
C ARG A 219 25.96 1.90 8.25
N MET A 220 26.06 1.82 6.92
CA MET A 220 27.35 1.77 6.24
C MET A 220 28.16 3.07 6.45
N ILE A 221 27.53 4.25 6.31
CA ILE A 221 28.15 5.54 6.62
C ILE A 221 28.69 5.55 8.05
N GLU A 222 27.86 5.21 9.04
CA GLU A 222 28.26 5.15 10.45
C GLU A 222 29.42 4.18 10.72
N TYR A 223 29.39 3.01 10.09
CA TYR A 223 30.37 1.96 10.35
C TYR A 223 31.77 2.31 9.85
N TYR A 224 31.85 3.03 8.73
CA TYR A 224 33.11 3.43 8.11
C TYR A 224 33.58 4.82 8.52
N ALA A 225 32.78 5.58 9.29
CA ALA A 225 33.22 6.85 9.85
C ALA A 225 34.46 6.68 10.76
N PRO A 226 35.44 7.61 10.72
CA PRO A 226 35.45 8.87 9.97
C PRO A 226 36.00 8.77 8.53
N ALA A 227 36.21 7.57 7.98
CA ALA A 227 36.59 7.41 6.57
C ALA A 227 35.38 7.67 5.65
N THR A 228 35.64 8.14 4.43
CA THR A 228 34.61 8.59 3.48
C THR A 228 34.05 7.48 2.58
N ASP A 229 34.54 6.25 2.69
CA ASP A 229 34.13 5.15 1.80
C ASP A 229 32.60 4.89 1.89
N GLY A 230 32.04 4.92 3.10
CA GLY A 230 30.58 4.82 3.29
C GLY A 230 29.80 5.98 2.64
N ASP A 231 30.33 7.19 2.73
CA ASP A 231 29.74 8.39 2.11
C ASP A 231 29.74 8.26 0.59
N GLU A 232 30.90 7.95 0.00
CA GLU A 232 31.10 7.80 -1.44
C GLU A 232 30.23 6.68 -2.03
N MET A 233 30.09 5.56 -1.30
CA MET A 233 29.22 4.47 -1.71
C MET A 233 27.74 4.86 -1.66
N PHE A 234 27.28 5.51 -0.59
CA PHE A 234 25.89 5.95 -0.48
C PHE A 234 25.53 6.94 -1.58
N GLU A 235 26.39 7.94 -1.83
CA GLU A 235 26.14 8.97 -2.82
C GLU A 235 25.88 8.40 -4.21
N THR A 236 26.43 7.23 -4.54
CA THR A 236 26.38 6.65 -5.89
C THR A 236 25.39 5.48 -6.03
N TRP A 237 24.65 5.15 -4.97
CA TRP A 237 23.73 4.02 -4.96
C TRP A 237 22.27 4.48 -5.11
N HIS A 238 21.62 4.10 -6.21
CA HIS A 238 20.36 4.71 -6.65
C HIS A 238 19.17 3.76 -6.53
N ILE A 239 18.02 4.28 -6.09
CA ILE A 239 16.74 3.54 -6.09
C ILE A 239 16.05 3.76 -7.43
N PHE A 240 16.01 2.69 -8.24
CA PHE A 240 15.21 2.62 -9.46
C PHE A 240 13.84 2.01 -9.14
N GLY A 241 12.76 2.69 -9.50
CA GLY A 241 11.42 2.35 -9.05
C GLY A 241 10.91 3.40 -8.06
N ASP A 242 9.95 3.01 -7.22
CA ASP A 242 9.29 3.88 -6.26
C ASP A 242 9.77 3.59 -4.82
N ALA A 243 10.39 4.58 -4.17
CA ALA A 243 10.88 4.51 -2.79
C ALA A 243 9.77 4.40 -1.73
N SER A 244 8.52 4.70 -2.08
CA SER A 244 7.39 4.63 -1.15
C SER A 244 6.76 3.25 -1.07
N VAL A 245 7.01 2.37 -2.06
CA VAL A 245 6.44 1.03 -2.12
C VAL A 245 6.74 0.25 -0.83
N PRO A 246 5.72 -0.26 -0.11
CA PRO A 246 5.90 -1.12 1.04
C PRO A 246 6.40 -2.49 0.58
N ILE A 247 7.51 -2.95 1.12
CA ILE A 247 8.03 -4.31 0.91
C ILE A 247 7.06 -5.30 1.53
N ARG A 248 6.59 -6.27 0.74
CA ARG A 248 5.84 -7.42 1.25
C ARG A 248 6.79 -8.57 1.50
N SER A 249 6.88 -9.00 2.76
CA SER A 249 7.75 -10.08 3.22
C SER A 249 6.98 -11.31 3.70
N ASP A 250 5.65 -11.28 3.63
CA ASP A 250 4.77 -12.41 3.87
C ASP A 250 3.50 -12.27 3.01
N VAL A 251 2.67 -13.32 2.98
CA VAL A 251 1.39 -13.36 2.28
C VAL A 251 0.48 -12.22 2.79
N PRO A 252 0.01 -11.33 1.89
CA PRO A 252 -0.87 -10.24 2.27
C PRO A 252 -2.16 -10.71 2.92
N VAL A 253 -2.44 -10.19 4.12
CA VAL A 253 -3.64 -10.53 4.89
C VAL A 253 -4.81 -9.68 4.44
N GLN A 254 -5.94 -10.32 4.09
CA GLN A 254 -7.18 -9.63 3.76
C GLN A 254 -7.81 -9.01 5.01
N LEU A 255 -8.28 -7.76 4.88
CA LEU A 255 -8.89 -6.99 5.95
C LEU A 255 -10.42 -7.08 5.96
N SER A 256 -10.99 -6.95 7.15
CA SER A 256 -12.39 -6.55 7.37
C SER A 256 -12.37 -5.17 8.00
N VAL A 257 -13.02 -4.20 7.34
CA VAL A 257 -13.03 -2.81 7.80
C VAL A 257 -14.47 -2.36 8.00
N GLY A 258 -14.79 -1.95 9.23
CA GLY A 258 -16.07 -1.36 9.59
C GLY A 258 -15.94 0.15 9.70
N HIS A 259 -16.82 0.90 9.03
CA HIS A 259 -16.96 2.33 9.17
C HIS A 259 -18.40 2.76 8.85
N PRO A 260 -18.87 3.92 9.32
CA PRO A 260 -20.17 4.47 8.93
C PRO A 260 -20.30 4.60 7.40
N ALA A 261 -21.51 4.37 6.88
CA ALA A 261 -21.81 4.59 5.46
C ALA A 261 -21.91 6.08 5.09
N THR A 262 -22.10 6.94 6.09
CA THR A 262 -22.21 8.39 5.94
C THR A 262 -21.28 9.11 6.92
N VAL A 263 -20.88 10.33 6.57
CA VAL A 263 -20.17 11.27 7.44
C VAL A 263 -20.86 12.62 7.35
N ALA A 264 -21.06 13.29 8.49
CA ALA A 264 -21.70 14.61 8.48
C ALA A 264 -20.86 15.63 7.70
N ILE A 265 -21.52 16.55 7.01
CA ILE A 265 -20.87 17.78 6.52
C ILE A 265 -20.57 18.68 7.71
N GLY A 266 -19.34 19.15 7.81
CA GLY A 266 -18.91 20.02 8.90
C GLY A 266 -17.41 19.99 9.13
N PRO A 267 -16.91 20.86 10.01
CA PRO A 267 -15.51 20.86 10.41
C PRO A 267 -15.21 19.73 11.40
N ALA A 268 -14.12 19.02 11.18
CA ALA A 268 -13.54 18.04 12.12
C ALA A 268 -14.54 16.98 12.65
N VAL A 269 -15.44 16.50 11.79
CA VAL A 269 -16.44 15.48 12.14
C VAL A 269 -15.73 14.15 12.45
N PRO A 270 -15.98 13.54 13.63
CA PRO A 270 -15.36 12.27 13.99
C PRO A 270 -15.89 11.14 13.09
N PHE A 271 -14.98 10.45 12.42
CA PHE A 271 -15.27 9.29 11.57
C PHE A 271 -14.51 8.08 12.11
N ALA A 272 -15.23 7.19 12.78
CA ALA A 272 -14.67 6.01 13.43
C ALA A 272 -14.52 4.85 12.45
N VAL A 273 -13.34 4.23 12.42
CA VAL A 273 -13.00 3.09 11.58
C VAL A 273 -12.44 1.98 12.46
N HIS A 274 -12.95 0.77 12.27
CA HIS A 274 -12.49 -0.44 12.95
C HIS A 274 -11.89 -1.41 11.94
N VAL A 275 -10.72 -1.99 12.25
CA VAL A 275 -9.95 -2.84 11.33
C VAL A 275 -9.58 -4.17 11.98
N GLU A 276 -9.99 -5.26 11.35
CA GLU A 276 -9.73 -6.64 11.77
C GLU A 276 -9.12 -7.48 10.63
N ARG A 277 -8.42 -8.56 11.01
CA ARG A 277 -8.03 -9.63 10.08
C ARG A 277 -9.24 -10.51 9.79
N SER A 278 -9.96 -10.26 8.70
CA SER A 278 -11.26 -10.87 8.38
C SER A 278 -12.35 -10.58 9.43
N ALA A 279 -13.62 -10.78 9.08
CA ALA A 279 -14.75 -10.40 9.93
C ALA A 279 -14.76 -11.23 11.24
N GLY A 280 -14.69 -10.55 12.39
CA GLY A 280 -14.63 -11.18 13.72
C GLY A 280 -13.26 -11.77 14.06
N GLY A 281 -12.22 -11.41 13.32
CA GLY A 281 -10.85 -11.84 13.57
C GLY A 281 -10.08 -10.92 14.52
N ALA A 282 -8.76 -11.07 14.54
CA ALA A 282 -7.91 -10.25 15.41
C ALA A 282 -7.83 -8.80 14.91
N ALA A 283 -7.95 -7.85 15.83
CA ALA A 283 -7.70 -6.43 15.57
C ALA A 283 -6.34 -6.18 14.93
N VAL A 284 -6.25 -5.17 14.06
CA VAL A 284 -5.03 -4.79 13.36
C VAL A 284 -4.51 -3.46 13.91
N PRO A 285 -3.48 -3.46 14.78
CA PRO A 285 -2.86 -2.23 15.26
C PRO A 285 -1.89 -1.63 14.24
N GLY A 286 -1.78 -0.31 14.21
CA GLY A 286 -0.83 0.43 13.38
C GLY A 286 -1.14 0.43 11.88
N ALA A 287 -2.35 0.02 11.47
CA ALA A 287 -2.81 0.22 10.09
C ALA A 287 -3.09 1.70 9.85
N LEU A 288 -2.68 2.21 8.68
CA LEU A 288 -2.96 3.58 8.27
C LEU A 288 -4.34 3.63 7.61
N VAL A 289 -5.25 4.37 8.23
CA VAL A 289 -6.56 4.69 7.67
C VAL A 289 -6.49 6.06 7.04
N CYS A 290 -7.02 6.18 5.82
CA CYS A 290 -7.11 7.42 5.07
C CYS A 290 -8.56 7.64 4.62
N ALA A 291 -9.11 8.82 4.92
CA ALA A 291 -10.35 9.32 4.35
C ALA A 291 -10.04 10.45 3.37
N LEU A 292 -10.39 10.29 2.10
CA LEU A 292 -10.11 11.23 1.01
C LEU A 292 -11.42 11.73 0.39
N VAL A 293 -11.62 13.05 0.39
CA VAL A 293 -12.77 13.67 -0.29
C VAL A 293 -12.54 13.65 -1.81
N ARG A 294 -13.46 13.03 -2.56
CA ARG A 294 -13.31 12.81 -4.01
C ARG A 294 -13.11 14.11 -4.80
N GLY A 295 -13.90 15.13 -4.52
CA GLY A 295 -13.89 16.41 -5.22
C GLY A 295 -12.76 17.35 -4.80
N ASP A 296 -11.99 17.00 -3.76
CA ASP A 296 -10.91 17.83 -3.24
C ASP A 296 -9.81 16.95 -2.62
N SER A 297 -8.79 16.62 -3.43
CA SER A 297 -7.70 15.76 -3.01
C SER A 297 -6.80 16.38 -1.93
N SER A 298 -6.93 17.68 -1.63
CA SER A 298 -6.24 18.30 -0.50
C SER A 298 -6.88 17.95 0.85
N LYS A 299 -8.13 17.48 0.84
CA LYS A 299 -8.87 17.01 2.02
C LYS A 299 -8.65 15.53 2.25
N GLN A 300 -7.43 15.21 2.67
CA GLN A 300 -7.02 13.90 3.13
C GLN A 300 -6.89 13.92 4.66
N PHE A 301 -7.60 13.01 5.32
CA PHE A 301 -7.53 12.82 6.76
C PHE A 301 -6.92 11.46 7.01
N THR A 302 -6.00 11.35 7.97
CA THR A 302 -5.35 10.08 8.29
C THR A 302 -5.28 9.83 9.78
N ALA A 303 -5.32 8.56 10.16
CA ALA A 303 -5.09 8.10 11.53
C ALA A 303 -4.53 6.67 11.50
N TYR A 304 -3.73 6.33 12.51
CA TYR A 304 -3.30 4.95 12.73
C TYR A 304 -4.25 4.25 13.69
N THR A 305 -4.51 2.97 13.45
CA THR A 305 -5.29 2.15 14.38
C THR A 305 -4.53 1.88 15.68
N ASP A 306 -5.26 1.89 16.79
CA ASP A 306 -4.74 1.53 18.12
C ASP A 306 -4.62 0.01 18.32
N ALA A 307 -4.27 -0.42 19.54
CA ALA A 307 -4.15 -1.84 19.92
C ALA A 307 -5.44 -2.66 19.70
N SER A 308 -6.60 -1.99 19.71
CA SER A 308 -7.92 -2.58 19.51
C SER A 308 -8.41 -2.45 18.07
N GLY A 309 -7.56 -1.99 17.14
CA GLY A 309 -7.91 -1.87 15.71
C GLY A 309 -8.75 -0.64 15.39
N ASN A 310 -8.88 0.32 16.30
CA ASN A 310 -9.72 1.50 16.11
C ASN A 310 -8.90 2.71 15.68
N ALA A 311 -9.41 3.47 14.72
CA ALA A 311 -8.92 4.79 14.32
C ALA A 311 -10.08 5.77 14.22
N THR A 312 -9.91 7.00 14.70
CA THR A 312 -10.91 8.07 14.53
C THR A 312 -10.28 9.22 13.76
N LEU A 313 -10.88 9.56 12.63
CA LEU A 313 -10.44 10.64 11.76
C LEU A 313 -11.30 11.89 12.03
N ALA A 314 -10.70 13.08 11.89
CA ALA A 314 -11.41 14.36 11.99
C ALA A 314 -11.72 14.89 10.59
N VAL A 315 -12.74 14.32 9.95
CA VAL A 315 -13.08 14.60 8.55
C VAL A 315 -13.72 15.99 8.44
N THR A 316 -13.22 16.79 7.51
CA THR A 316 -13.80 18.10 7.19
C THR A 316 -14.32 18.10 5.76
N THR A 317 -15.63 18.23 5.59
CA THR A 317 -16.28 18.40 4.29
C THR A 317 -17.23 19.60 4.33
N THR A 318 -17.49 20.20 3.16
CA THR A 318 -18.31 21.41 3.02
C THR A 318 -19.45 21.24 2.03
N ALA A 319 -19.55 20.06 1.41
CA ALA A 319 -20.52 19.74 0.37
C ALA A 319 -20.79 18.24 0.39
N VAL A 320 -21.91 17.84 -0.21
CA VAL A 320 -22.22 16.43 -0.45
C VAL A 320 -21.19 15.86 -1.42
N ASP A 321 -20.53 14.77 -1.03
CA ASP A 321 -19.55 14.09 -1.88
C ASP A 321 -19.23 12.68 -1.38
N THR A 322 -18.50 11.92 -2.19
CA THR A 322 -17.90 10.66 -1.77
C THR A 322 -16.63 10.91 -0.96
N VAL A 323 -16.52 10.24 0.18
CA VAL A 323 -15.30 10.14 0.97
C VAL A 323 -14.76 8.72 0.81
N TYR A 324 -13.68 8.55 0.03
CA TYR A 324 -13.01 7.27 -0.10
C TYR A 324 -12.31 6.90 1.20
N VAL A 325 -12.44 5.64 1.60
CA VAL A 325 -11.79 5.08 2.78
C VAL A 325 -10.78 4.05 2.31
N THR A 326 -9.51 4.27 2.63
CA THR A 326 -8.42 3.34 2.30
C THR A 326 -7.72 2.92 3.58
N VAL A 327 -7.49 1.62 3.77
CA VAL A 327 -6.70 1.10 4.88
C VAL A 327 -5.49 0.35 4.33
N THR A 328 -4.29 0.69 4.81
CA THR A 328 -3.02 0.10 4.39
C THR A 328 -2.15 -0.29 5.59
N GLY A 329 -1.18 -1.17 5.38
CA GLY A 329 -0.19 -1.53 6.38
C GLY A 329 0.73 -2.66 5.91
N HIS A 330 1.81 -2.89 6.66
CA HIS A 330 2.82 -3.91 6.33
C HIS A 330 2.20 -5.31 6.23
N ASN A 331 2.45 -6.01 5.11
CA ASN A 331 1.85 -7.31 4.78
C ASN A 331 0.30 -7.37 4.83
N LEU A 332 -0.39 -6.25 4.65
CA LEU A 332 -1.85 -6.22 4.51
C LEU A 332 -2.24 -6.08 3.03
N ALA A 333 -3.29 -6.78 2.61
CA ALA A 333 -4.00 -6.40 1.41
C ALA A 333 -4.77 -5.09 1.70
N PRO A 334 -4.63 -4.06 0.86
CA PRO A 334 -5.30 -2.80 1.12
C PRO A 334 -6.82 -2.98 1.08
N TYR A 335 -7.52 -2.26 1.94
CA TYR A 335 -8.97 -2.10 1.84
C TYR A 335 -9.28 -0.81 1.10
N GLU A 336 -10.25 -0.86 0.20
CA GLU A 336 -10.84 0.31 -0.45
C GLU A 336 -12.36 0.26 -0.28
N GLY A 337 -12.91 1.30 0.35
CA GLY A 337 -14.34 1.49 0.56
C GLY A 337 -14.70 2.97 0.46
N TYR A 338 -15.91 3.34 0.87
CA TYR A 338 -16.33 4.74 0.85
C TYR A 338 -17.46 5.02 1.84
N ALA A 339 -17.58 6.28 2.22
CA ALA A 339 -18.74 6.85 2.88
C ALA A 339 -19.26 8.05 2.07
N ILE A 340 -20.50 8.45 2.32
CA ILE A 340 -21.09 9.66 1.72
C ILE A 340 -21.04 10.80 2.74
N ALA A 341 -20.37 11.90 2.38
CA ALA A 341 -20.51 13.15 3.09
C ALA A 341 -21.90 13.72 2.81
N ALA A 342 -22.72 13.89 3.84
CA ALA A 342 -24.07 14.45 3.71
C ALA A 342 -24.41 15.30 4.92
N VAL A 343 -25.38 16.21 4.77
CA VAL A 343 -26.00 16.83 5.94
C VAL A 343 -26.73 15.70 6.68
N PRO A 344 -26.40 15.39 7.94
CA PRO A 344 -27.15 14.37 8.67
C PRO A 344 -28.60 14.83 8.72
N ALA A 345 -29.55 13.93 8.56
CA ALA A 345 -30.96 14.24 8.83
C ALA A 345 -31.29 13.83 10.26
N MET A 346 -31.91 14.71 11.04
CA MET A 346 -32.71 14.28 12.19
C MET A 346 -34.05 13.77 11.69
N VAL A 347 -34.37 12.56 12.12
CA VAL A 347 -35.61 11.88 11.76
C VAL A 347 -36.41 11.63 13.02
N THR A 348 -37.66 12.07 13.04
CA THR A 348 -38.62 11.73 14.08
C THR A 348 -39.76 10.96 13.44
N ILE A 349 -40.15 9.84 14.05
CA ILE A 349 -41.26 9.00 13.61
C ILE A 349 -42.33 9.07 14.69
N ASP A 350 -43.56 9.44 14.33
CA ASP A 350 -44.67 9.56 15.28
C ASP A 350 -45.98 8.96 14.71
N PRO A 351 -46.58 7.95 15.38
CA PRO A 351 -46.00 7.17 16.46
C PRO A 351 -44.88 6.25 15.96
N ASP A 352 -43.87 5.99 16.80
CA ASP A 352 -42.77 5.05 16.52
C ASP A 352 -43.15 3.58 16.74
N THR A 353 -44.36 3.34 17.26
CA THR A 353 -44.93 2.02 17.54
C THR A 353 -46.39 1.98 17.08
N ILE A 354 -46.77 0.91 16.39
CA ILE A 354 -48.14 0.71 15.87
C ILE A 354 -48.71 -0.64 16.30
N THR A 355 -50.03 -0.76 16.33
CA THR A 355 -50.70 -2.04 16.67
C THR A 355 -50.83 -2.90 15.41
N VAL A 356 -50.48 -4.18 15.54
CA VAL A 356 -50.59 -5.18 14.46
C VAL A 356 -52.02 -5.23 13.89
N ASN A 357 -52.14 -5.24 12.56
CA ASN A 357 -53.39 -5.26 11.80
C ASN A 357 -54.34 -4.06 12.05
N VAL A 358 -53.83 -2.95 12.59
CA VAL A 358 -54.60 -1.71 12.77
C VAL A 358 -54.03 -0.61 11.87
N PRO A 359 -54.81 -0.05 10.93
CA PRO A 359 -54.39 1.10 10.15
C PRO A 359 -54.05 2.28 11.08
N THR A 360 -52.79 2.73 11.02
CA THR A 360 -52.26 3.78 11.88
C THR A 360 -51.62 4.87 11.04
N ALA A 361 -52.02 6.12 11.26
CA ALA A 361 -51.34 7.26 10.66
C ALA A 361 -49.95 7.41 11.29
N VAL A 362 -48.90 7.39 10.46
CA VAL A 362 -47.50 7.54 10.87
C VAL A 362 -46.90 8.70 10.12
N THR A 363 -46.24 9.60 10.86
CA THR A 363 -45.57 10.78 10.31
C THR A 363 -44.06 10.58 10.44
N VAL A 364 -43.33 10.80 9.36
CA VAL A 364 -41.86 10.84 9.35
C VAL A 364 -41.44 12.27 9.08
N THR A 365 -40.85 12.91 10.07
CA THR A 365 -40.34 14.29 9.99
C THR A 365 -38.84 14.27 9.81
N VAL A 366 -38.35 14.90 8.74
CA VAL A 366 -36.94 15.03 8.40
C VAL A 366 -36.51 16.49 8.53
N SER A 367 -35.48 16.73 9.32
CA SER A 367 -34.95 18.08 9.59
C SER A 367 -33.43 18.07 9.70
N GLU A 368 -32.82 19.24 9.58
CA GLU A 368 -31.39 19.43 9.84
C GLU A 368 -31.09 19.38 11.35
N PRO A 369 -30.04 18.66 11.79
CA PRO A 369 -29.58 18.63 13.16
C PRO A 369 -29.15 20.01 13.66
N GLY A 370 -29.56 20.35 14.87
CA GLY A 370 -29.19 21.58 15.56
C GLY A 370 -30.02 22.81 15.15
N THR A 371 -30.32 22.97 13.85
CA THR A 371 -31.18 24.07 13.37
C THR A 371 -32.67 23.70 13.42
N GLY A 372 -33.00 22.41 13.27
CA GLY A 372 -34.37 21.95 13.14
C GLY A 372 -35.03 22.39 11.83
N THR A 373 -34.24 22.90 10.87
CA THR A 373 -34.76 23.34 9.57
C THR A 373 -35.37 22.13 8.85
N PRO A 374 -36.62 22.22 8.36
CA PRO A 374 -37.21 21.11 7.63
C PRO A 374 -36.48 20.80 6.32
N VAL A 375 -36.34 19.51 5.98
CA VAL A 375 -35.69 19.05 4.75
C VAL A 375 -36.76 18.54 3.78
N PRO A 376 -37.16 19.33 2.76
CA PRO A 376 -38.11 18.91 1.74
C PRO A 376 -37.49 17.95 0.72
N ASN A 377 -38.32 17.29 -0.09
CA ASN A 377 -37.91 16.44 -1.22
C ASN A 377 -37.07 15.22 -0.83
N VAL A 378 -37.31 14.65 0.35
CA VAL A 378 -36.76 13.36 0.76
C VAL A 378 -37.81 12.30 0.49
N ALA A 379 -37.54 11.40 -0.45
CA ALA A 379 -38.32 10.19 -0.67
C ALA A 379 -38.12 9.25 0.53
N VAL A 380 -39.17 9.11 1.35
CA VAL A 380 -39.21 8.23 2.51
C VAL A 380 -39.96 6.95 2.15
N THR A 381 -39.42 5.81 2.56
CA THR A 381 -40.07 4.50 2.38
C THR A 381 -40.18 3.75 3.69
N ILE A 382 -41.32 3.09 3.90
CA ILE A 382 -41.56 2.16 5.02
C ILE A 382 -41.72 0.76 4.45
N SER A 383 -40.90 -0.18 4.91
CA SER A 383 -40.89 -1.56 4.41
C SER A 383 -40.77 -2.59 5.53
N GLY A 384 -41.33 -3.78 5.30
CA GLY A 384 -41.32 -4.91 6.23
C GLY A 384 -41.94 -6.15 5.60
N TYR A 385 -41.88 -7.28 6.31
CA TYR A 385 -42.63 -8.49 6.04
C TYR A 385 -44.15 -8.22 6.01
N GLY A 386 -44.73 -8.25 4.81
CA GLY A 386 -46.16 -7.99 4.60
C GLY A 386 -46.51 -6.54 4.24
N ILE A 387 -45.53 -5.63 4.20
CA ILE A 387 -45.65 -4.32 3.54
C ILE A 387 -44.89 -4.41 2.20
N GLN A 388 -45.54 -5.00 1.21
CA GLN A 388 -45.02 -5.18 -0.14
C GLN A 388 -46.09 -4.81 -1.19
N PRO A 389 -45.84 -3.82 -2.07
CA PRO A 389 -44.63 -3.01 -2.15
C PRO A 389 -44.43 -2.11 -0.91
N ALA A 390 -43.21 -1.61 -0.71
CA ALA A 390 -42.91 -0.62 0.32
C ALA A 390 -43.83 0.60 0.15
N LEU A 391 -44.31 1.15 1.27
CA LEU A 391 -45.01 2.43 1.26
C LEU A 391 -43.99 3.52 0.94
N ALA A 392 -44.38 4.52 0.16
CA ALA A 392 -43.51 5.61 -0.23
C ALA A 392 -44.27 6.94 -0.17
N ASP A 393 -43.62 7.96 0.38
CA ASP A 393 -44.08 9.35 0.34
C ASP A 393 -42.84 10.28 0.29
N THR A 394 -43.02 11.54 -0.07
CA THR A 394 -41.93 12.52 -0.16
C THR A 394 -42.15 13.65 0.83
N THR A 395 -41.11 14.06 1.55
CA THR A 395 -41.23 15.15 2.51
C THR A 395 -41.65 16.46 1.83
N ASP A 396 -42.65 17.10 2.41
CA ASP A 396 -43.14 18.40 1.95
C ASP A 396 -42.23 19.57 2.39
N GLY A 397 -42.67 20.82 2.18
CA GLY A 397 -41.95 22.02 2.60
C GLY A 397 -41.74 22.14 4.13
N SER A 398 -42.46 21.35 4.92
CA SER A 398 -42.30 21.22 6.37
C SER A 398 -41.52 19.97 6.77
N GLY A 399 -40.88 19.29 5.81
CA GLY A 399 -40.03 18.13 6.06
C GLY A 399 -40.82 16.88 6.44
N ILE A 400 -42.13 16.84 6.16
CA ILE A 400 -43.02 15.79 6.64
C ILE A 400 -43.41 14.86 5.48
N ALA A 401 -43.23 13.55 5.68
CA ALA A 401 -43.82 12.48 4.88
C ALA A 401 -44.87 11.75 5.73
N SER A 402 -46.06 11.52 5.17
CA SER A 402 -47.22 10.97 5.89
C SER A 402 -47.64 9.62 5.32
N PHE A 403 -47.80 8.65 6.22
CA PHE A 403 -48.13 7.27 5.87
C PHE A 403 -49.40 6.81 6.60
N ASN A 404 -50.13 5.87 5.99
CA ASN A 404 -51.14 5.08 6.69
C ASN A 404 -50.67 3.62 6.71
N VAL A 405 -50.08 3.19 7.83
CA VAL A 405 -49.37 1.93 7.93
C VAL A 405 -50.29 0.87 8.52
N THR A 406 -50.38 -0.28 7.87
CA THR A 406 -51.08 -1.47 8.39
C THR A 406 -50.11 -2.65 8.33
N ALA A 407 -49.43 -2.94 9.43
CA ALA A 407 -48.45 -4.03 9.50
C ALA A 407 -49.13 -5.34 9.94
N PRO A 408 -49.04 -6.43 9.16
CA PRO A 408 -49.72 -7.69 9.49
C PRO A 408 -49.04 -8.49 10.61
N TYR A 409 -47.79 -8.16 10.95
CA TYR A 409 -46.97 -8.84 11.95
C TYR A 409 -46.26 -7.83 12.86
N GLY A 410 -45.83 -8.27 14.06
CA GLY A 410 -45.16 -7.44 15.06
C GLY A 410 -43.65 -7.32 14.86
N GLU A 411 -43.20 -7.11 13.62
CA GLU A 411 -41.78 -6.92 13.29
C GLU A 411 -41.34 -5.46 13.44
N VAL A 412 -40.03 -5.22 13.36
CA VAL A 412 -39.49 -3.86 13.18
C VAL A 412 -39.54 -3.50 11.69
N LEU A 413 -40.28 -2.45 11.36
CA LEU A 413 -40.32 -1.90 10.01
C LEU A 413 -39.08 -1.04 9.75
N ALA A 414 -38.52 -1.12 8.55
CA ALA A 414 -37.41 -0.28 8.13
C ALA A 414 -37.94 1.02 7.51
N VAL A 415 -37.40 2.16 7.95
CA VAL A 415 -37.75 3.49 7.44
C VAL A 415 -36.53 4.11 6.80
N ARG A 416 -36.55 4.24 5.47
CA ARG A 416 -35.42 4.79 4.71
C ARG A 416 -35.78 6.13 4.11
N GLY A 417 -34.88 7.09 4.17
CA GLY A 417 -35.05 8.38 3.49
C GLY A 417 -33.93 8.62 2.50
N ARG A 418 -34.27 9.13 1.32
CA ARG A 418 -33.34 9.43 0.24
C ARG A 418 -33.73 10.74 -0.43
N GLU A 419 -32.78 11.62 -0.65
CA GLU A 419 -33.04 12.84 -1.42
C GLU A 419 -33.42 12.49 -2.87
N VAL A 420 -34.47 13.12 -3.41
CA VAL A 420 -34.98 12.79 -4.74
C VAL A 420 -33.90 13.04 -5.80
N GLY A 421 -33.57 11.99 -6.56
CA GLY A 421 -32.52 12.05 -7.59
C GLY A 421 -31.18 11.47 -7.15
N GLU A 422 -31.00 11.21 -5.86
CA GLU A 422 -29.78 10.62 -5.32
C GLU A 422 -29.83 9.09 -5.31
N SER A 423 -28.66 8.46 -5.17
CA SER A 423 -28.52 7.00 -5.08
C SER A 423 -28.25 6.49 -3.66
N TYR A 424 -28.06 7.39 -2.69
CA TYR A 424 -27.74 7.07 -1.30
C TYR A 424 -28.93 7.35 -0.37
N ASP A 425 -29.01 6.61 0.74
CA ASP A 425 -30.00 6.84 1.79
C ASP A 425 -29.41 7.84 2.82
N MET A 426 -30.15 8.90 3.15
CA MET A 426 -29.82 9.87 4.21
C MET A 426 -29.95 9.26 5.61
N PHE A 427 -30.84 8.27 5.75
CA PHE A 427 -31.09 7.50 6.97
C PHE A 427 -31.76 6.16 6.63
N THR A 428 -31.68 5.18 7.54
CA THR A 428 -32.28 3.83 7.39
C THR A 428 -32.72 3.29 8.74
#